data_AF-A0A0X3U844-F1
#
_entry.id   AF-A0A0X3U844-F1
#
_cell.length_a   1.000
_cell.length_b   1.000
_cell.length_c   1.000
_cell.angle_alpha   90.00
_cell.angle_beta   90.00
_cell.angle_gamma   90.00
#
_symmetry.space_group_name_H-M   'P 1'
#
loop_
_entity.id
_entity.type
_entity.pdbx_description
1 polymer ?
#
loop_
_entity_poly.entity_id
_entity_poly.type
_entity_poly.pdbx_seq_one_letter_code
_entity_poly.pdbx_strand_id
1 'polypeptide(L)'
;MAFALVCAAGSGALPAQATVWQPAVDTVRPAALQRWKPAQRGQVSRDEAAAIVKRRFGGKILAVSEVEKNGRPMYRVKGLSEKSQVYVVYVDKRSGRIVR
;
A
#
# COMPACT_ATOMS: atom_id res chain seq x y z
N MET A 1 -82.59 -31.26 21.70
CA MET A 1 -82.34 -29.91 21.13
C MET A 1 -80.84 -29.71 21.09
N ALA A 2 -80.29 -29.66 19.87
CA ALA A 2 -78.87 -29.47 19.62
C ALA A 2 -78.54 -27.97 19.68
N PHE A 3 -77.45 -27.61 20.36
CA PHE A 3 -76.57 -26.51 19.95
C PHE A 3 -75.22 -26.69 20.66
N ALA A 4 -74.26 -27.21 19.90
CA ALA A 4 -72.85 -27.01 20.15
C ALA A 4 -72.39 -25.87 19.24
N LEU A 5 -71.75 -24.84 19.80
CA LEU A 5 -70.79 -23.96 19.11
C LEU A 5 -70.04 -23.17 20.20
N VAL A 6 -68.81 -23.59 20.50
CA VAL A 6 -67.53 -22.91 20.18
C VAL A 6 -67.37 -21.52 20.81
N CYS A 7 -66.35 -21.38 21.65
CA CYS A 7 -65.53 -20.18 21.70
C CYS A 7 -64.07 -20.57 21.98
N ALA A 8 -63.19 -20.04 21.14
CA ALA A 8 -61.75 -20.22 21.13
C ALA A 8 -61.05 -19.42 22.24
N ALA A 9 -59.93 -19.94 22.75
CA ALA A 9 -58.69 -19.22 23.10
C ALA A 9 -57.83 -20.12 23.99
N GLY A 10 -56.56 -20.31 23.65
CA GLY A 10 -55.67 -21.14 24.47
C GLY A 10 -54.26 -21.19 23.92
N SER A 11 -53.50 -20.15 24.24
CA SER A 11 -52.07 -19.95 23.96
C SER A 11 -51.19 -21.13 24.39
N GLY A 12 -50.12 -21.39 23.64
CA GLY A 12 -49.01 -22.25 24.06
C GLY A 12 -48.03 -22.46 22.90
N ALA A 13 -47.04 -21.59 22.76
CA ALA A 13 -45.67 -21.82 23.23
C ALA A 13 -44.76 -22.29 22.08
N LEU A 14 -43.97 -21.35 21.59
CA LEU A 14 -42.91 -21.50 20.59
C LEU A 14 -41.79 -22.39 21.13
N PRO A 15 -41.24 -23.38 20.39
CA PRO A 15 -39.87 -23.81 20.58
C PRO A 15 -38.96 -22.89 19.73
N ALA A 16 -38.19 -22.03 20.40
CA ALA A 16 -36.80 -22.34 20.76
C ALA A 16 -35.85 -22.41 19.54
N GLN A 17 -35.70 -21.27 18.86
CA GLN A 17 -34.41 -20.67 18.48
C GLN A 17 -33.17 -21.59 18.57
N ALA A 18 -32.86 -22.26 17.46
CA ALA A 18 -31.51 -22.76 17.19
C ALA A 18 -30.65 -21.59 16.71
N THR A 19 -30.01 -20.89 17.65
CA THR A 19 -28.97 -19.91 17.35
C THR A 19 -27.74 -20.68 16.84
N VAL A 20 -27.61 -20.78 15.53
CA VAL A 20 -26.38 -21.26 14.89
C VAL A 20 -25.29 -20.23 15.19
N TRP A 21 -24.35 -20.60 16.05
CA TRP A 21 -23.10 -19.87 16.24
C TRP A 21 -22.33 -19.88 14.91
N GLN A 22 -22.24 -18.72 14.27
CA GLN A 22 -21.34 -18.51 13.15
C GLN A 22 -20.03 -17.97 13.73
N PRO A 23 -18.90 -18.70 13.63
CA PRO A 23 -17.61 -18.15 13.99
C PRO A 23 -17.32 -16.99 13.05
N ALA A 24 -16.99 -15.82 13.62
CA ALA A 24 -16.56 -14.67 12.85
C ALA A 24 -15.41 -15.09 11.95
N VAL A 25 -15.68 -15.22 10.65
CA VAL A 25 -14.64 -15.44 9.65
C VAL A 25 -13.84 -14.14 9.61
N ASP A 26 -12.68 -14.15 10.25
CA ASP A 26 -11.67 -13.11 10.12
C ASP A 26 -11.22 -13.16 8.66
N THR A 27 -11.91 -12.41 7.81
CA THR A 27 -11.58 -12.28 6.40
C THR A 27 -10.25 -11.56 6.40
N VAL A 28 -9.17 -12.35 6.28
CA VAL A 28 -7.80 -11.87 6.11
C VAL A 28 -7.86 -10.76 5.07
N ARG A 29 -7.77 -9.51 5.54
CA ARG A 29 -7.85 -8.33 4.69
C ARG A 29 -6.64 -8.42 3.76
N PRO A 30 -6.81 -8.62 2.44
CA PRO A 30 -5.67 -8.72 1.55
C PRO A 30 -4.93 -7.38 1.64
N ALA A 31 -3.74 -7.44 2.25
CA ALA A 31 -2.82 -6.33 2.29
C ALA A 31 -2.71 -5.80 0.87
N ALA A 32 -3.05 -4.52 0.72
CA ALA A 32 -3.17 -3.82 -0.53
C ALA A 32 -2.21 -4.39 -1.58
N LEU A 33 -2.77 -4.82 -2.72
CA LEU A 33 -2.03 -4.91 -3.96
C LEU A 33 -1.37 -3.55 -4.13
N GLN A 34 -0.13 -3.46 -3.66
CA GLN A 34 0.70 -2.28 -3.75
C GLN A 34 0.80 -2.08 -5.24
N ARG A 35 0.02 -1.12 -5.73
CA ARG A 35 -0.26 -0.90 -7.14
C ARG A 35 1.08 -0.69 -7.82
N TRP A 36 1.62 -1.78 -8.38
CA TRP A 36 2.85 -1.75 -9.15
C TRP A 36 2.52 -0.91 -10.38
N LYS A 37 2.78 0.39 -10.27
CA LYS A 37 2.71 1.28 -11.41
C LYS A 37 3.80 0.79 -12.37
N PRO A 38 3.44 0.36 -13.58
CA PRO A 38 4.45 0.01 -14.58
C PRO A 38 5.31 1.25 -14.79
N ALA A 39 6.62 1.11 -14.59
CA ALA A 39 7.58 2.17 -14.88
C ALA A 39 7.40 2.58 -16.34
N GLN A 40 6.97 3.84 -16.56
CA GLN A 40 6.81 4.37 -17.91
C GLN A 40 8.19 4.30 -18.59
N ARG A 41 8.31 3.41 -19.59
CA ARG A 41 9.52 3.24 -20.39
C ARG A 41 9.78 4.52 -21.16
N GLY A 42 10.68 5.36 -20.65
CA GLY A 42 11.13 6.54 -21.37
C GLY A 42 12.09 7.41 -20.57
N GLN A 43 11.92 7.48 -19.25
CA GLN A 43 12.80 8.24 -18.36
C GLN A 43 12.87 7.53 -17.00
N VAL A 44 14.01 7.68 -16.33
CA VAL A 44 14.19 7.22 -14.97
C VAL A 44 13.21 7.98 -14.08
N SER A 45 12.46 7.24 -13.27
CA SER A 45 11.55 7.85 -12.30
C SER A 45 12.29 8.31 -11.05
N ARG A 46 11.66 9.19 -10.25
CA ARG A 46 12.20 9.64 -8.97
C ARG A 46 12.55 8.47 -8.04
N ASP A 47 11.64 7.49 -7.97
CA ASP A 47 11.78 6.31 -7.11
C ASP A 47 12.86 5.36 -7.63
N GLU A 48 12.99 5.25 -8.95
CA GLU A 48 14.04 4.49 -9.59
C GLU A 48 15.43 5.12 -9.36
N ALA A 49 15.55 6.45 -9.44
CA ALA A 49 16.77 7.17 -9.07
C ALA A 49 17.15 6.92 -7.60
N ALA A 50 16.16 6.94 -6.69
CA ALA A 50 16.37 6.58 -5.28
C ALA A 50 16.87 5.14 -5.13
N ALA A 51 16.26 4.19 -5.84
CA ALA A 51 16.63 2.78 -5.81
C ALA A 51 18.04 2.53 -6.38
N ILE A 52 18.41 3.21 -7.47
CA ILE A 52 19.76 3.17 -8.04
C ILE A 52 20.80 3.63 -7.02
N VAL A 53 20.58 4.78 -6.37
CA VAL A 53 21.50 5.32 -5.35
C VAL A 53 21.55 4.42 -4.12
N LYS A 54 20.40 3.93 -3.63
CA LYS A 54 20.34 3.03 -2.47
C LYS A 54 21.11 1.73 -2.72
N ARG A 55 21.00 1.13 -3.91
CA ARG A 55 21.74 -0.09 -4.28
C ARG A 55 23.25 0.14 -4.33
N ARG A 56 23.70 1.35 -4.70
CA ARG A 56 25.13 1.65 -4.87
C ARG A 56 25.83 2.10 -3.59
N PHE A 57 25.16 2.92 -2.78
CA PHE A 57 25.75 3.56 -1.60
C PHE A 57 25.21 3.03 -0.27
N GLY A 58 24.08 2.31 -0.29
CA GLY A 58 23.40 1.88 0.93
C GLY A 58 22.79 3.05 1.71
N GLY A 59 22.40 2.76 2.95
CA GLY A 59 21.83 3.75 3.86
C GLY A 59 20.41 4.22 3.51
N LYS A 60 20.04 5.39 4.05
CA LYS A 60 18.69 5.96 3.96
C LYS A 60 18.65 7.12 2.96
N ILE A 61 17.70 7.08 2.04
CA ILE A 61 17.42 8.23 1.18
C ILE A 61 16.61 9.25 1.97
N LEU A 62 17.11 10.49 2.01
CA LEU A 62 16.47 11.60 2.73
C LEU A 62 15.53 12.39 1.82
N ALA A 63 16.01 12.72 0.62
CA ALA A 63 15.26 13.49 -0.35
C ALA A 63 15.73 13.22 -1.77
N VAL A 64 14.80 13.26 -2.71
CA VAL A 64 15.10 13.30 -4.15
C VAL A 64 14.47 14.55 -4.73
N SER A 65 15.28 15.42 -5.32
CA SER A 65 14.85 16.65 -5.97
C SER A 65 15.21 16.59 -7.44
N GLU A 66 14.33 17.08 -8.31
CA GLU A 66 14.65 17.28 -9.72
C GLU A 66 15.40 18.60 -9.88
N VAL A 67 16.49 18.58 -10.64
CA VAL A 67 17.34 19.75 -10.92
C VAL A 67 17.80 19.71 -12.37
N GLU A 68 18.01 20.88 -12.96
CA GLU A 68 18.69 20.99 -14.23
C GLU A 68 20.15 21.37 -13.99
N LYS A 69 21.09 20.62 -14.59
CA LYS A 69 22.52 20.91 -14.50
C LYS A 69 23.11 20.89 -15.90
N ASN A 70 23.71 22.00 -16.33
CA ASN A 70 24.31 22.16 -17.66
C ASN A 70 23.33 21.82 -18.81
N GLY A 71 22.08 22.28 -18.71
CA GLY A 71 21.04 21.99 -19.72
C GLY A 71 20.54 20.54 -19.74
N ARG A 72 20.94 19.71 -18.75
CA ARG A 72 20.52 18.31 -18.63
C ARG A 72 19.62 18.12 -17.42
N PRO A 73 18.47 17.46 -17.58
CA PRO A 73 17.60 17.15 -16.46
C PRO A 73 18.20 16.01 -15.63
N MET A 74 18.36 16.24 -14.32
CA MET A 74 18.97 15.33 -13.36
C MET A 74 18.14 15.23 -12.08
N TYR A 75 18.30 14.15 -11.34
CA TYR A 75 17.84 14.02 -9.97
C TYR A 75 18.99 14.23 -9.00
N ARG A 76 18.83 15.19 -8.09
CA ARG A 76 19.68 15.36 -6.92
C ARG A 76 19.14 14.49 -5.79
N VAL A 77 19.86 13.42 -5.48
CA VAL A 77 19.53 12.50 -4.40
C VAL A 77 20.39 12.85 -3.18
N LYS A 78 19.75 13.14 -2.06
CA LYS A 78 20.39 13.27 -0.74
C LYS A 78 20.21 11.97 0.02
N GLY A 79 21.31 11.36 0.44
CA GLY A 79 21.31 10.14 1.23
C GLY A 79 22.09 10.32 2.53
N LEU A 80 21.76 9.48 3.50
CA LEU A 80 22.50 9.30 4.75
C LEU A 80 23.15 7.92 4.69
N SER A 81 24.48 7.88 4.76
CA SER A 81 25.23 6.63 4.85
C SER A 81 25.05 5.98 6.23
N GLU A 82 25.45 4.72 6.34
CA GLU A 82 25.44 3.98 7.63
C GLU A 82 26.37 4.62 8.68
N LYS A 83 27.37 5.38 8.24
CA LYS A 83 28.26 6.17 9.11
C LYS A 83 27.66 7.52 9.52
N SER A 84 26.36 7.72 9.30
CA SER A 84 25.66 8.98 9.54
C SER A 84 26.20 10.19 8.75
N GLN A 85 26.90 9.93 7.64
CA GLN A 85 27.40 10.99 6.76
C GLN A 85 26.38 11.27 5.65
N VAL A 86 26.02 12.54 5.47
CA VAL A 86 25.13 12.98 4.39
C VAL A 86 25.92 13.08 3.09
N TYR A 87 25.42 12.42 2.05
CA TYR A 87 25.99 12.48 0.71
C TYR A 87 24.95 13.01 -0.29
N VAL A 88 25.46 13.66 -1.33
CA VAL A 88 24.66 14.18 -2.44
C VAL A 88 25.17 13.56 -3.73
N VAL A 89 24.26 13.00 -4.51
CA VAL A 89 24.55 12.32 -5.77
C VAL A 89 23.59 12.82 -6.84
N TYR A 90 24.08 12.99 -8.06
CA TYR A 90 23.24 13.34 -9.20
C TYR A 90 22.97 12.10 -10.05
N VAL A 91 21.74 11.95 -10.55
CA VAL A 91 21.35 10.86 -11.43
C VAL A 91 20.75 11.45 -12.69
N ASP A 92 21.29 11.13 -13.86
CA ASP A 92 20.78 11.60 -15.14
C ASP A 92 19.39 11.00 -15.43
N LYS A 93 18.38 11.82 -15.74
CA LYS A 93 16.99 11.34 -15.95
C LYS A 93 16.81 10.46 -17.19
N ARG A 94 17.68 10.60 -18.20
CA ARG A 94 17.56 9.87 -19.47
C ARG A 94 18.25 8.51 -19.37
N SER A 95 19.40 8.47 -18.71
CA SER A 95 20.28 7.28 -18.68
C SER A 95 20.33 6.55 -17.35
N GLY A 96 19.89 7.16 -16.25
CA GLY A 96 20.05 6.61 -14.90
C GLY A 96 21.49 6.57 -14.42
N ARG A 97 22.42 7.20 -15.14
CA ARG A 97 23.82 7.26 -14.75
C ARG A 97 24.00 8.15 -13.54
N ILE A 98 24.77 7.64 -12.58
CA ILE A 98 25.20 8.38 -11.41
C ILE A 98 26.36 9.30 -11.81
N VAL A 99 26.25 10.58 -11.49
CA VAL A 99 27.26 11.62 -11.66
C VAL A 99 27.53 12.24 -10.29
N ARG A 100 28.80 12.35 -9.91
CA ARG A 100 29.23 12.97 -8.65
C ARG A 100 29.78 14.37 -8.90
#